data_AF-A0A7S8ECV9-F1
#
_entry.id   AF-A0A7S8ECV9-F1
#
_cell.length_a   1.000
_cell.length_b   1.000
_cell.length_c   1.000
_cell.angle_alpha   90.00
_cell.angle_beta   90.00
_cell.angle_gamma   90.00
#
_symmetry.space_group_name_H-M   'P 1'
#
loop_
_entity.id
_entity.type
_entity.pdbx_description
1 polymer ?
#
loop_
_entity_poly.entity_id
_entity_poly.type
_entity_poly.pdbx_seq_one_letter_code
_entity_poly.pdbx_strand_id
1 'polypeptide(L)'
;MGRGKRDRIVAILMLLPSIILLAIFVYYFIGSNVLTSLTDSNVVQRLSQQPANYVGMQNYESLFTGTLNGRFRIDIINTIFFTVLFIAACLSIGLLLAVLLDQKIKGEAIFRTIFLFPMALSFVVTGVIWKWLFNPSNGINVLPTFIGLPPIDFDWFISQERWFEFNWQDFPVIVSIVIAAIIFAVGVYFLYKQRTPTAYYIIGFALLMSVWILLGGAASLNGLARQETHGFNLALFALVVAATWQMSGYTMAMYLAGLRGIPEELREAARVDGAGELGVYRYVVMPMLAPITLSAIIILGHISLKIFDLVFVMGGGDNLFIDMPGINMYFTTFRGQEFGVGAAIATIMLVMVATVIIPYLVSSLRTEEVNS
;
A
#
# COMPACT_ATOMS: atom_id res chain seq x y z
N MET A 1 12.52 47.34 14.30
CA MET A 1 11.68 46.22 14.80
C MET A 1 10.29 46.08 14.16
N GLY A 2 9.80 47.01 13.30
CA GLY A 2 8.42 46.95 12.77
C GLY A 2 8.19 46.24 11.42
N ARG A 3 9.22 46.10 10.56
CA ARG A 3 9.08 45.51 9.21
C ARG A 3 8.71 44.02 9.22
N GLY A 4 9.41 43.20 10.01
CA GLY A 4 9.15 41.75 10.06
C GLY A 4 7.76 41.34 10.58
N LYS A 5 7.11 42.16 11.43
CA LYS A 5 5.73 41.90 11.86
C LYS A 5 4.73 42.18 10.73
N ARG A 6 4.94 43.24 9.96
CA ARG A 6 4.08 43.58 8.82
C ARG A 6 4.20 42.56 7.71
N ASP A 7 5.42 42.13 7.40
CA ASP A 7 5.69 41.13 6.37
C ASP A 7 5.08 39.76 6.74
N ARG A 8 5.15 39.37 8.02
CA ARG A 8 4.49 38.16 8.53
C ARG A 8 2.96 38.24 8.46
N ILE A 9 2.36 39.39 8.76
CA ILE A 9 0.91 39.59 8.65
C ILE A 9 0.47 39.51 7.17
N VAL A 10 1.22 40.14 6.26
CA VAL A 10 0.94 40.05 4.82
C VAL A 10 1.05 38.60 4.33
N ALA A 11 2.09 37.87 4.73
CA ALA A 11 2.24 36.46 4.40
C ALA A 11 1.07 35.60 4.93
N ILE A 12 0.64 35.82 6.19
CA ILE A 12 -0.52 35.13 6.76
C ILE A 12 -1.79 35.46 5.98
N LEU A 13 -2.05 36.73 5.68
CA LEU A 13 -3.23 37.16 4.93
C LEU A 13 -3.27 36.58 3.51
N MET A 14 -2.10 36.41 2.87
CA MET A 14 -2.00 35.76 1.55
C MET A 14 -2.29 34.26 1.61
N LEU A 15 -1.89 33.57 2.70
CA LEU A 15 -2.14 32.14 2.88
C LEU A 15 -3.54 31.83 3.43
N LEU A 16 -4.18 32.80 4.07
CA LEU A 16 -5.45 32.65 4.78
C LEU A 16 -6.56 32.04 3.91
N PRO A 17 -6.79 32.47 2.64
CA PRO A 17 -7.80 31.87 1.78
C PRO A 17 -7.55 30.38 1.55
N SER A 18 -6.30 29.99 1.29
CA SER A 18 -5.92 28.58 1.08
C SER A 18 -6.10 27.75 2.35
N ILE A 19 -5.73 28.30 3.52
CA ILE A 19 -5.91 27.63 4.81
C ILE A 19 -7.40 27.42 5.11
N ILE A 20 -8.25 28.42 4.86
CA ILE A 20 -9.70 28.29 5.04
C ILE A 20 -10.26 27.19 4.13
N LEU A 21 -9.89 27.19 2.84
CA LEU A 21 -10.35 26.17 1.90
C LEU A 21 -9.93 24.77 2.33
N LEU A 22 -8.70 24.58 2.82
CA LEU A 22 -8.24 23.30 3.35
C LEU A 22 -9.00 22.91 4.63
N ALA A 23 -9.21 23.84 5.55
CA ALA A 23 -9.99 23.60 6.78
C ALA A 23 -11.40 23.09 6.47
N ILE A 24 -12.09 23.72 5.51
CA ILE A 24 -13.47 23.40 5.15
C ILE A 24 -13.56 22.17 4.25
N PHE A 25 -12.81 22.12 3.16
CA PHE A 25 -13.00 21.08 2.14
C PHE A 25 -12.22 19.80 2.41
N VAL A 26 -11.22 19.83 3.29
CA VAL A 26 -10.43 18.65 3.65
C VAL A 26 -10.73 18.23 5.09
N TYR A 27 -10.34 19.06 6.07
CA TYR A 27 -10.36 18.63 7.47
C TYR A 27 -11.76 18.48 8.04
N TYR A 28 -12.69 19.38 7.70
CA TYR A 28 -14.09 19.25 8.10
C TYR A 28 -14.75 18.00 7.48
N PHE A 29 -14.50 17.69 6.21
CA PHE A 29 -15.04 16.47 5.58
C PHE A 29 -14.43 15.19 6.17
N ILE A 30 -13.14 15.18 6.49
CA ILE A 30 -12.51 14.07 7.22
C ILE A 30 -13.18 13.90 8.59
N GLY A 31 -13.35 14.99 9.34
CA GLY A 31 -14.02 14.96 10.64
C GLY A 31 -15.46 14.46 10.54
N SER A 32 -16.22 14.94 9.55
CA SER A 32 -17.59 14.51 9.29
C SER A 32 -17.68 13.02 8.92
N ASN A 33 -16.74 12.50 8.13
CA ASN A 33 -16.66 11.07 7.82
C ASN A 33 -16.39 10.23 9.09
N VAL A 34 -15.43 10.66 9.92
CA VAL A 34 -15.12 9.97 11.18
C VAL A 34 -16.27 10.04 12.18
N LEU A 35 -17.04 11.12 12.20
CA LEU A 35 -18.25 11.19 13.03
C LEU A 35 -19.34 10.26 12.49
N THR A 36 -19.52 10.21 11.17
CA THR A 36 -20.49 9.31 10.52
C THR A 36 -20.17 7.85 10.80
N SER A 37 -18.89 7.46 10.81
CA SER A 37 -18.49 6.08 11.11
C SER A 37 -18.76 5.64 12.54
N LEU A 38 -19.03 6.58 13.47
CA LEU A 38 -19.43 6.29 14.85
C LEU A 38 -20.95 6.27 15.05
N THR A 39 -21.72 6.34 13.96
CA THR A 39 -23.20 6.37 13.97
C THR A 39 -23.82 5.22 13.18
N ASP A 40 -25.08 4.88 13.46
CA ASP A 40 -25.88 3.91 12.69
C ASP A 40 -26.46 4.50 11.38
N SER A 41 -25.70 5.35 10.70
CA SER A 41 -26.21 6.07 9.52
C SER A 41 -26.46 5.11 8.35
N ASN A 42 -27.72 4.79 8.06
CA ASN A 42 -28.15 4.05 6.87
C ASN A 42 -29.27 4.80 6.14
N VAL A 43 -29.69 4.29 4.97
CA VAL A 43 -30.78 4.89 4.19
C VAL A 43 -32.08 5.00 4.97
N VAL A 44 -32.44 3.96 5.73
CA VAL A 44 -33.69 3.91 6.49
C VAL A 44 -33.71 5.02 7.53
N GLN A 45 -32.62 5.21 8.27
CA GLN A 45 -32.45 6.28 9.25
C GLN A 45 -32.60 7.66 8.59
N ARG A 46 -31.90 7.89 7.48
CA ARG A 46 -31.95 9.19 6.78
C ARG A 46 -33.33 9.49 6.19
N LEU A 47 -34.05 8.47 5.72
CA LEU A 47 -35.42 8.62 5.22
C LEU A 47 -36.44 8.81 6.34
N SER A 48 -36.19 8.24 7.53
CA SER A 48 -37.06 8.37 8.70
C SER A 48 -37.03 9.77 9.34
N GLN A 49 -36.15 10.66 8.86
CA GLN A 49 -35.88 12.00 9.42
C GLN A 49 -35.44 11.98 10.90
N GLN A 50 -35.13 10.81 11.44
CA GLN A 50 -34.54 10.69 12.77
C GLN A 50 -33.02 10.86 12.65
N PRO A 51 -32.39 11.56 13.62
CA PRO A 51 -30.94 11.64 13.65
C PRO A 51 -30.36 10.23 13.82
N ALA A 52 -29.21 9.98 13.18
CA ALA A 52 -28.48 8.74 13.41
C ALA A 52 -28.04 8.66 14.88
N ASN A 53 -28.25 7.51 15.49
CA ASN A 53 -27.81 7.23 16.85
C ASN A 53 -26.30 7.04 16.87
N TYR A 54 -25.69 7.50 17.95
CA TYR A 54 -24.28 7.23 18.21
C TYR A 54 -24.11 5.78 18.69
N VAL A 55 -23.38 4.98 17.91
CA VAL A 55 -23.09 3.56 18.19
C VAL A 55 -21.63 3.33 18.58
N GLY A 56 -20.81 4.40 18.62
CA GLY A 56 -19.40 4.31 18.97
C GLY A 56 -18.63 3.42 18.01
N MET A 57 -17.89 2.45 18.54
CA MET A 57 -17.00 1.59 17.74
C MET A 57 -17.70 0.37 17.09
N GLN A 58 -19.01 0.24 17.21
CA GLN A 58 -19.75 -0.94 16.73
C GLN A 58 -19.56 -1.22 15.23
N ASN A 59 -19.51 -0.17 14.40
CA ASN A 59 -19.25 -0.33 12.96
C ASN A 59 -17.89 -0.97 12.71
N TYR A 60 -16.85 -0.52 13.43
CA TYR A 60 -15.51 -1.09 13.31
C TYR A 60 -15.47 -2.54 13.79
N GLU A 61 -16.05 -2.83 14.96
CA GLU A 61 -16.15 -4.20 15.47
C GLU A 61 -16.84 -5.12 14.45
N SER A 62 -17.97 -4.68 13.88
CA SER A 62 -18.72 -5.46 12.90
C SER A 62 -17.92 -5.81 11.63
N LEU A 63 -16.92 -5.01 11.26
CA LEU A 63 -16.06 -5.30 10.10
C LEU A 63 -15.10 -6.47 10.40
N PHE A 64 -14.63 -6.60 11.64
CA PHE A 64 -13.66 -7.61 12.05
C PHE A 64 -14.30 -8.89 12.63
N THR A 65 -15.47 -8.78 13.26
CA THR A 65 -16.15 -9.90 13.95
C THR A 65 -17.55 -10.20 13.41
N GLY A 66 -18.12 -9.31 12.59
CA GLY A 66 -19.47 -9.49 12.06
C GLY A 66 -19.53 -10.57 10.97
N THR A 67 -20.61 -11.35 10.97
CA THR A 67 -20.85 -12.44 10.00
C THR A 67 -21.19 -11.90 8.59
N LEU A 68 -21.81 -10.72 8.51
CA LEU A 68 -22.25 -10.12 7.24
C LEU A 68 -21.13 -9.36 6.51
N ASN A 69 -20.09 -8.91 7.22
CA ASN A 69 -19.03 -8.07 6.69
C ASN A 69 -17.73 -8.84 6.38
N GLY A 70 -17.81 -10.16 6.15
CA GLY A 70 -16.65 -11.00 5.84
C GLY A 70 -15.84 -10.55 4.63
N ARG A 71 -16.48 -9.84 3.69
CA ARG A 71 -15.83 -9.21 2.53
C ARG A 71 -14.65 -8.32 2.93
N PHE A 72 -14.80 -7.49 3.95
CA PHE A 72 -13.75 -6.57 4.40
C PHE A 72 -12.47 -7.28 4.87
N ARG A 73 -12.62 -8.44 5.50
CA ARG A 73 -11.50 -9.27 5.95
C ARG A 73 -10.71 -9.83 4.77
N ILE A 74 -11.41 -10.26 3.72
CA ILE A 74 -10.80 -10.68 2.46
C ILE A 74 -10.04 -9.49 1.83
N ASP A 75 -10.66 -8.32 1.77
CA ASP A 75 -10.09 -7.12 1.15
C ASP A 75 -8.76 -6.68 1.79
N ILE A 76 -8.66 -6.73 3.12
CA ILE A 76 -7.41 -6.40 3.84
C ILE A 76 -6.29 -7.37 3.42
N ILE A 77 -6.58 -8.67 3.37
CA ILE A 77 -5.58 -9.69 3.03
C ILE A 77 -5.15 -9.56 1.57
N ASN A 78 -6.11 -9.36 0.67
CA ASN A 78 -5.82 -9.09 -0.74
C ASN A 78 -4.94 -7.85 -0.89
N THR A 79 -5.25 -6.77 -0.17
CA THR A 79 -4.45 -5.54 -0.20
C THR A 79 -3.02 -5.79 0.25
N ILE A 80 -2.82 -6.50 1.37
CA ILE A 80 -1.47 -6.77 1.89
C ILE A 80 -0.64 -7.58 0.87
N PHE A 81 -1.17 -8.70 0.38
CA PHE A 81 -0.45 -9.51 -0.60
C PHE A 81 -0.23 -8.78 -1.91
N PHE A 82 -1.24 -8.06 -2.40
CA PHE A 82 -1.12 -7.22 -3.59
C PHE A 82 -0.03 -6.17 -3.41
N THR A 83 -0.06 -5.39 -2.34
CA THR A 83 0.93 -4.33 -2.07
C THR A 83 2.35 -4.89 -2.03
N VAL A 84 2.59 -5.99 -1.32
CA VAL A 84 3.92 -6.60 -1.21
C VAL A 84 4.43 -7.06 -2.57
N LEU A 85 3.63 -7.84 -3.31
CA LEU A 85 4.02 -8.39 -4.61
C LEU A 85 4.16 -7.30 -5.67
N PHE A 86 3.25 -6.34 -5.69
CA PHE A 86 3.28 -5.18 -6.58
C PHE A 86 4.54 -4.34 -6.36
N ILE A 87 4.86 -3.99 -5.12
CA ILE A 87 6.08 -3.24 -4.81
C ILE A 87 7.31 -4.04 -5.23
N ALA A 88 7.41 -5.31 -4.82
CA ALA A 88 8.55 -6.16 -5.16
C ALA A 88 8.76 -6.27 -6.68
N ALA A 89 7.68 -6.48 -7.43
CA ALA A 89 7.72 -6.60 -8.88
C ALA A 89 8.11 -5.26 -9.55
N CYS A 90 7.50 -4.13 -9.13
CA CYS A 90 7.85 -2.81 -9.64
C CYS A 90 9.31 -2.43 -9.37
N LEU A 91 9.82 -2.66 -8.16
CA LEU A 91 11.21 -2.35 -7.84
C LEU A 91 12.17 -3.22 -8.64
N SER A 92 11.88 -4.52 -8.75
CA SER A 92 12.75 -5.47 -9.46
C SER A 92 12.81 -5.16 -10.96
N ILE A 93 11.65 -4.99 -11.60
CA ILE A 93 11.57 -4.68 -13.03
C ILE A 93 12.08 -3.26 -13.30
N GLY A 94 11.70 -2.28 -12.47
CA GLY A 94 12.15 -0.90 -12.59
C GLY A 94 13.66 -0.77 -12.49
N LEU A 95 14.29 -1.40 -11.49
CA LEU A 95 15.74 -1.41 -11.33
C LEU A 95 16.42 -2.12 -12.50
N LEU A 96 15.91 -3.28 -12.93
CA LEU A 96 16.45 -4.01 -14.08
C LEU A 96 16.46 -3.12 -15.34
N LEU A 97 15.32 -2.49 -15.66
CA LEU A 97 15.20 -1.60 -16.81
C LEU A 97 16.11 -0.37 -16.69
N ALA A 98 16.24 0.19 -15.48
CA ALA A 98 17.11 1.33 -15.23
C ALA A 98 18.60 0.96 -15.45
N VAL A 99 19.04 -0.19 -14.97
CA VAL A 99 20.41 -0.70 -15.17
C VAL A 99 20.68 -0.92 -16.66
N LEU A 100 19.74 -1.50 -17.41
CA LEU A 100 19.89 -1.68 -18.86
C LEU A 100 20.02 -0.35 -19.61
N LEU A 101 19.30 0.69 -19.17
CA LEU A 101 19.35 2.02 -19.78
C LEU A 101 20.57 2.86 -19.33
N ASP A 102 21.13 2.59 -18.16
CA ASP A 102 22.34 3.28 -17.68
C ASP A 102 23.58 2.95 -18.52
N GLN A 103 23.57 1.84 -19.27
CA GLN A 103 24.65 1.41 -20.17
C GLN A 103 24.82 2.28 -21.43
N LYS A 104 24.12 3.43 -21.52
CA LYS A 104 24.18 4.39 -22.66
C LYS A 104 23.92 3.73 -24.02
N ILE A 105 22.89 2.88 -24.08
CA ILE A 105 22.50 2.19 -25.31
C ILE A 105 22.07 3.18 -26.41
N LYS A 106 22.33 2.83 -27.68
CA LYS A 106 21.82 3.59 -28.83
C LYS A 106 20.28 3.52 -28.83
N GLY A 107 19.61 4.67 -28.89
CA GLY A 107 18.15 4.74 -28.87
C GLY A 107 17.51 4.79 -27.48
N GLU A 108 18.28 5.08 -26.42
CA GLU A 108 17.78 5.23 -25.05
C GLU A 108 16.48 6.06 -24.95
N ALA A 109 16.40 7.19 -25.65
CA ALA A 109 15.22 8.06 -25.62
C ALA A 109 13.94 7.34 -26.08
N ILE A 110 14.04 6.45 -27.06
CA ILE A 110 12.91 5.67 -27.57
C ILE A 110 12.48 4.65 -26.52
N PHE A 111 13.42 3.85 -25.97
CA PHE A 111 13.12 2.86 -24.94
C PHE A 111 12.51 3.50 -23.69
N ARG A 112 13.09 4.61 -23.22
CA ARG A 112 12.55 5.36 -22.08
C ARG A 112 11.10 5.80 -22.33
N THR A 113 10.80 6.27 -23.54
CA THR A 113 9.44 6.68 -23.91
C THR A 113 8.47 5.49 -23.94
N ILE A 114 8.88 4.37 -24.53
CA ILE A 114 8.05 3.14 -24.59
C ILE A 114 7.73 2.63 -23.18
N PHE A 115 8.72 2.58 -22.30
CA PHE A 115 8.50 2.09 -20.93
C PHE A 115 7.75 3.08 -20.04
N LEU A 116 7.80 4.39 -20.33
CA LEU A 116 7.00 5.40 -19.64
C LEU A 116 5.56 5.50 -20.15
N PHE A 117 5.30 5.07 -21.39
CA PHE A 117 3.98 5.16 -22.01
C PHE A 117 2.84 4.54 -21.18
N PRO A 118 2.97 3.34 -20.57
CA PRO A 118 1.92 2.75 -19.75
C PRO A 118 1.44 3.65 -18.59
N MET A 119 2.35 4.41 -17.98
CA MET A 119 2.01 5.33 -16.88
C MET A 119 1.12 6.49 -17.34
N ALA A 120 1.19 6.85 -18.62
CA ALA A 120 0.34 7.89 -19.19
C ALA A 120 -1.10 7.42 -19.44
N LEU A 121 -1.36 6.11 -19.40
CA LEU A 121 -2.71 5.55 -19.55
C LEU A 121 -3.49 5.66 -18.24
N SER A 122 -4.82 5.81 -18.34
CA SER A 122 -5.67 5.68 -17.17
C SER A 122 -5.73 4.22 -16.72
N PHE A 123 -5.86 4.00 -15.40
CA PHE A 123 -6.03 2.65 -14.85
C PHE A 123 -7.25 1.91 -15.43
N VAL A 124 -8.28 2.65 -15.85
CA VAL A 124 -9.44 2.07 -16.53
C VAL A 124 -9.05 1.45 -17.88
N VAL A 125 -8.32 2.19 -18.72
CA VAL A 125 -7.86 1.69 -20.02
C VAL A 125 -6.92 0.50 -19.84
N THR A 126 -5.96 0.59 -18.91
CA THR A 126 -5.09 -0.52 -18.55
C THR A 126 -5.91 -1.75 -18.14
N GLY A 127 -6.89 -1.57 -17.25
CA GLY A 127 -7.74 -2.66 -16.76
C GLY A 127 -8.51 -3.35 -17.88
N VAL A 128 -9.05 -2.61 -18.86
CA VAL A 128 -9.77 -3.20 -19.99
C VAL A 128 -8.83 -4.05 -20.85
N ILE A 129 -7.64 -3.53 -21.18
CA ILE A 129 -6.64 -4.25 -21.99
C ILE A 129 -6.25 -5.56 -21.29
N TRP A 130 -5.87 -5.48 -20.02
CA TRP A 130 -5.43 -6.66 -19.27
C TRP A 130 -6.57 -7.65 -19.01
N LYS A 131 -7.80 -7.19 -18.82
CA LYS A 131 -8.98 -8.07 -18.72
C LYS A 131 -9.19 -8.90 -19.99
N TRP A 132 -8.99 -8.31 -21.17
CA TRP A 132 -9.06 -9.06 -22.44
C TRP A 132 -7.87 -10.00 -22.61
N LEU A 133 -6.66 -9.54 -22.30
CA LEU A 133 -5.46 -10.38 -22.38
C LEU A 133 -5.51 -11.57 -21.43
N PHE A 134 -6.07 -11.41 -20.24
CA PHE A 134 -6.16 -12.47 -19.24
C PHE A 134 -7.46 -13.28 -19.32
N ASN A 135 -8.29 -13.09 -20.35
CA ASN A 135 -9.46 -13.91 -20.56
C ASN A 135 -9.03 -15.39 -20.76
N PRO A 136 -9.47 -16.33 -19.90
CA PRO A 136 -9.00 -17.72 -19.97
C PRO A 136 -9.35 -18.42 -21.28
N SER A 137 -10.44 -18.03 -21.96
CA SER A 137 -10.90 -18.68 -23.20
C SER A 137 -10.15 -18.23 -24.45
N ASN A 138 -9.80 -16.94 -24.56
CA ASN A 138 -9.33 -16.35 -25.82
C ASN A 138 -8.04 -15.51 -25.70
N GLY A 139 -7.57 -15.24 -24.49
CA GLY A 139 -6.46 -14.32 -24.24
C GLY A 139 -5.08 -14.95 -24.38
N ILE A 140 -4.18 -14.63 -23.45
CA ILE A 140 -2.80 -15.14 -23.41
C ILE A 140 -2.76 -16.68 -23.33
N ASN A 141 -3.81 -17.31 -22.80
CA ASN A 141 -3.88 -18.78 -22.66
C ASN A 141 -3.82 -19.53 -23.99
N VAL A 142 -4.28 -18.91 -25.08
CA VAL A 142 -4.22 -19.55 -26.40
C VAL A 142 -2.91 -19.31 -27.14
N LEU A 143 -2.03 -18.42 -26.66
CA LEU A 143 -0.78 -18.09 -27.36
C LEU A 143 0.13 -19.30 -27.63
N PRO A 144 0.30 -20.27 -26.70
CA PRO A 144 1.15 -21.43 -26.95
C PRO A 144 0.62 -22.32 -28.09
N THR A 145 -0.69 -22.29 -28.37
CA THR A 145 -1.29 -23.09 -29.45
C THR A 145 -0.80 -22.64 -30.83
N PHE A 146 -0.36 -21.38 -30.99
CA PHE A 146 0.22 -20.89 -32.24
C PHE A 146 1.58 -21.52 -32.57
N ILE A 147 2.28 -22.06 -31.57
CA ILE A 147 3.56 -22.76 -31.73
C ILE A 147 3.43 -24.28 -31.48
N GLY A 148 2.20 -24.81 -31.46
CA GLY A 148 1.91 -26.23 -31.31
C GLY A 148 1.94 -26.77 -29.87
N LEU A 149 1.98 -25.90 -28.86
CA LEU A 149 1.90 -26.28 -27.44
C LEU A 149 0.45 -26.26 -26.93
N PRO A 150 0.11 -27.03 -25.88
CA PRO A 150 -1.21 -26.96 -25.26
C PRO A 150 -1.47 -25.57 -24.66
N PRO A 151 -2.74 -25.12 -24.62
CA PRO A 151 -3.09 -23.84 -24.00
C PRO A 151 -2.74 -23.84 -22.50
N ILE A 152 -2.51 -22.65 -21.95
CA ILE A 152 -2.27 -22.48 -20.51
C ILE A 152 -3.59 -22.69 -19.77
N ASP A 153 -3.57 -23.52 -18.74
CA ASP A 153 -4.70 -23.78 -17.84
C ASP A 153 -4.55 -22.94 -16.56
N PHE A 154 -4.70 -21.62 -16.69
CA PHE A 154 -4.65 -20.71 -15.56
C PHE A 154 -5.75 -19.66 -15.61
N ASP A 155 -6.48 -19.56 -14.51
CA ASP A 155 -7.64 -18.70 -14.33
C ASP A 155 -7.27 -17.34 -13.74
N TRP A 156 -6.58 -16.53 -14.53
CA TRP A 156 -5.92 -15.28 -14.16
C TRP A 156 -6.63 -14.35 -13.17
N PHE A 157 -7.95 -14.25 -13.17
CA PHE A 157 -8.70 -13.43 -12.20
C PHE A 157 -9.91 -14.13 -11.55
N ILE A 158 -10.16 -15.40 -11.86
CA ILE A 158 -11.25 -16.19 -11.26
C ILE A 158 -10.74 -17.44 -10.52
N SER A 159 -9.41 -17.61 -10.44
CA SER A 159 -8.81 -18.70 -9.69
C SER A 159 -9.26 -18.66 -8.23
N GLN A 160 -9.62 -19.83 -7.72
CA GLN A 160 -9.99 -20.02 -6.32
C GLN A 160 -8.82 -20.56 -5.49
N GLU A 161 -7.70 -20.88 -6.14
CA GLU A 161 -6.52 -21.42 -5.48
C GLU A 161 -5.89 -20.38 -4.58
N ARG A 162 -5.50 -20.82 -3.38
CA ARG A 162 -4.88 -19.99 -2.37
C ARG A 162 -3.59 -20.61 -1.89
N TRP A 163 -2.58 -19.77 -1.69
CA TRP A 163 -1.35 -20.13 -0.98
C TRP A 163 -1.31 -19.44 0.38
N PHE A 164 -0.47 -19.96 1.28
CA PHE A 164 -0.29 -19.41 2.62
C PHE A 164 -1.61 -19.23 3.39
N GLU A 165 -2.44 -20.27 3.38
CA GLU A 165 -3.73 -20.24 4.05
C GLU A 165 -3.57 -20.15 5.57
N PHE A 166 -4.42 -19.35 6.19
CA PHE A 166 -4.52 -19.21 7.64
C PHE A 166 -5.98 -18.93 8.03
N ASN A 167 -6.32 -19.22 9.28
CA ASN A 167 -7.65 -18.96 9.82
C ASN A 167 -7.70 -17.55 10.41
N TRP A 168 -8.71 -16.75 10.04
CA TRP A 168 -8.93 -15.42 10.58
C TRP A 168 -9.10 -15.41 12.10
N GLN A 169 -9.60 -16.50 12.68
CA GLN A 169 -9.72 -16.64 14.12
C GLN A 169 -8.38 -16.49 14.86
N ASP A 170 -7.27 -16.80 14.19
CA ASP A 170 -5.92 -16.66 14.72
C ASP A 170 -5.38 -15.22 14.51
N PHE A 171 -6.10 -14.34 13.82
CA PHE A 171 -5.66 -12.99 13.51
C PHE A 171 -5.25 -12.17 14.75
N PRO A 172 -6.02 -12.15 15.87
CA PRO A 172 -5.58 -11.45 17.08
C PRO A 172 -4.25 -11.99 17.63
N VAL A 173 -4.02 -13.30 17.54
CA VAL A 173 -2.77 -13.95 17.98
C VAL A 173 -1.62 -13.55 17.05
N ILE A 174 -1.81 -13.66 15.73
CA ILE A 174 -0.81 -13.30 14.72
C ILE A 174 -0.40 -11.83 14.87
N VAL A 175 -1.37 -10.91 14.96
CA VAL A 175 -1.10 -9.48 15.15
C VAL A 175 -0.36 -9.22 16.45
N SER A 176 -0.77 -9.85 17.55
CA SER A 176 -0.10 -9.67 18.84
C SER A 176 1.35 -10.16 18.81
N ILE A 177 1.63 -11.27 18.13
CA ILE A 177 2.99 -11.79 17.92
C ILE A 177 3.82 -10.78 17.11
N VAL A 178 3.28 -10.26 16.00
CA VAL A 178 3.98 -9.27 15.16
C VAL A 178 4.28 -7.99 15.95
N ILE A 179 3.31 -7.46 16.70
CA ILE A 179 3.51 -6.27 17.53
C ILE A 179 4.58 -6.55 18.59
N ALA A 180 4.51 -7.68 19.30
CA ALA A 180 5.51 -8.04 20.30
C ALA A 180 6.91 -8.14 19.68
N ALA A 181 7.04 -8.74 18.48
CA ALA A 181 8.30 -8.84 17.75
C ALA A 181 8.83 -7.45 17.32
N ILE A 182 7.97 -6.55 16.85
CA ILE A 182 8.36 -5.17 16.48
C ILE A 182 8.84 -4.42 17.73
N ILE A 183 8.09 -4.47 18.83
CA ILE A 183 8.46 -3.80 20.08
C ILE A 183 9.80 -4.36 20.58
N PHE A 184 9.98 -5.68 20.54
CA PHE A 184 11.25 -6.31 20.90
C PHE A 184 12.40 -5.80 20.02
N ALA A 185 12.24 -5.79 18.70
CA ALA A 185 13.24 -5.31 17.75
C ALA A 185 13.58 -3.82 17.97
N VAL A 186 12.58 -2.98 18.25
CA VAL A 186 12.78 -1.57 18.64
C VAL A 186 13.55 -1.47 19.95
N GLY A 187 13.23 -2.30 20.93
CA GLY A 187 13.97 -2.38 22.19
C GLY A 187 15.45 -2.72 21.98
N VAL A 188 15.74 -3.73 21.15
CA VAL A 188 17.10 -4.13 20.76
C VAL A 188 17.82 -3.01 20.01
N TYR A 189 17.13 -2.31 19.11
CA TYR A 189 17.69 -1.15 18.39
C TYR A 189 18.06 0.00 19.34
N PHE A 190 17.24 0.26 20.36
CA PHE A 190 17.54 1.29 21.37
C PHE A 190 18.69 0.89 22.29
N LEU A 191 18.84 -0.41 22.59
CA LEU A 191 20.02 -0.97 23.26
C LEU A 191 21.27 -0.75 22.41
N TYR A 192 21.21 -1.04 21.11
CA TYR A 192 22.30 -0.78 20.18
C TYR A 192 22.68 0.70 20.12
N LYS A 193 21.69 1.61 20.17
CA LYS A 193 21.91 3.07 20.26
C LYS A 193 22.26 3.59 21.66
N GLN A 194 22.61 2.72 22.61
CA GLN A 194 23.01 3.07 23.98
C GLN A 194 21.97 3.86 24.79
N ARG A 195 20.67 3.79 24.44
CA ARG A 195 19.56 4.38 25.21
C ARG A 195 18.98 3.36 26.19
N THR A 196 19.80 3.00 27.19
CA THR A 196 19.57 1.83 28.07
C THR A 196 18.28 1.84 28.89
N PRO A 197 17.86 2.92 29.59
CA PRO A 197 16.65 2.85 30.43
C PRO A 197 15.39 2.64 29.58
N THR A 198 15.27 3.36 28.46
CA THR A 198 14.13 3.23 27.53
C THR A 198 14.08 1.84 26.91
N ALA A 199 15.23 1.27 26.55
CA ALA A 199 15.30 -0.05 25.94
C ALA A 199 14.78 -1.16 26.88
N TYR A 200 15.12 -1.12 28.17
CA TYR A 200 14.63 -2.11 29.14
C TYR A 200 13.11 -2.05 29.32
N TYR A 201 12.50 -0.86 29.37
CA TYR A 201 11.05 -0.74 29.43
C TYR A 201 10.36 -1.31 28.19
N ILE A 202 10.90 -1.04 27.01
CA ILE A 202 10.35 -1.54 25.73
C ILE A 202 10.45 -3.07 25.66
N ILE A 203 11.60 -3.64 25.98
CA ILE A 203 11.78 -5.11 25.99
C ILE A 203 10.92 -5.76 27.07
N GLY A 204 10.86 -5.18 28.28
CA GLY A 204 10.00 -5.66 29.35
C GLY A 204 8.53 -5.70 28.93
N PHE A 205 8.06 -4.66 28.22
CA PHE A 205 6.71 -4.63 27.65
C PHE A 205 6.50 -5.70 26.58
N ALA A 206 7.47 -5.91 25.68
CA ALA A 206 7.40 -6.97 24.68
C ALA A 206 7.29 -8.37 25.33
N LEU A 207 8.05 -8.62 26.40
CA LEU A 207 7.99 -9.88 27.15
C LEU A 207 6.64 -10.07 27.85
N LEU A 208 6.10 -9.02 28.50
CA LEU A 208 4.77 -9.07 29.10
C LEU A 208 3.69 -9.37 28.05
N MET A 209 3.77 -8.74 26.88
CA MET A 209 2.90 -9.05 25.75
C MET A 209 3.06 -10.50 25.30
N SER A 210 4.28 -11.02 25.17
CA SER A 210 4.52 -12.43 24.83
C SER A 210 3.92 -13.40 25.85
N VAL A 211 4.02 -13.11 27.15
CA VAL A 211 3.37 -13.90 28.20
C VAL A 211 1.86 -13.85 28.07
N TRP A 212 1.27 -12.67 27.86
CA TRP A 212 -0.17 -12.52 27.66
C TRP A 212 -0.68 -13.31 26.43
N ILE A 213 0.09 -13.33 25.33
CA ILE A 213 -0.20 -14.14 24.15
C ILE A 213 -0.18 -15.64 24.49
N LEU A 214 0.87 -16.10 25.17
CA LEU A 214 1.03 -17.51 25.56
C LEU A 214 -0.06 -17.99 26.54
N LEU A 215 -0.55 -17.10 27.40
CA LEU A 215 -1.68 -17.37 28.30
C LEU A 215 -3.04 -17.37 27.59
N GLY A 216 -3.08 -17.25 26.27
CA GLY A 216 -4.31 -17.25 25.49
C GLY A 216 -5.08 -15.93 25.52
N GLY A 217 -4.48 -14.86 26.07
CA GLY A 217 -5.09 -13.54 26.13
C GLY A 217 -5.46 -13.00 24.74
N ALA A 218 -4.56 -13.17 23.76
CA ALA A 218 -4.83 -12.80 22.38
C ALA A 218 -5.94 -13.65 21.73
N ALA A 219 -5.93 -14.97 21.98
CA ALA A 219 -6.96 -15.88 21.44
C ALA A 219 -8.36 -15.59 22.01
N SER A 220 -8.44 -15.07 23.24
CA SER A 220 -9.71 -14.67 23.87
C SER A 220 -10.42 -13.51 23.16
N LEU A 221 -9.72 -12.76 22.31
CA LEU A 221 -10.28 -11.67 21.51
C LEU A 221 -10.99 -12.14 20.24
N ASN A 222 -11.00 -13.45 19.96
CA ASN A 222 -11.72 -14.01 18.82
C ASN A 222 -13.24 -13.91 19.04
N GLY A 223 -13.90 -13.06 18.24
CA GLY A 223 -15.34 -12.88 18.25
C GLY A 223 -16.12 -13.68 17.20
N LEU A 224 -15.45 -14.50 16.37
CA LEU A 224 -16.11 -15.21 15.26
C LEU A 224 -16.65 -16.58 15.68
N ALA A 225 -17.92 -16.83 15.37
CA ALA A 225 -18.58 -18.10 15.65
C ALA A 225 -18.16 -19.25 14.71
N ARG A 226 -17.50 -18.96 13.58
CA ARG A 226 -17.06 -19.94 12.58
C ARG A 226 -15.63 -19.66 12.12
N GLN A 227 -14.94 -20.72 11.71
CA GLN A 227 -13.62 -20.61 11.11
C GLN A 227 -13.74 -19.97 9.72
N GLU A 228 -12.89 -19.00 9.44
CA GLU A 228 -12.84 -18.29 8.17
C GLU A 228 -11.41 -18.38 7.62
N THR A 229 -11.20 -19.20 6.60
CA THR A 229 -9.87 -19.39 6.00
C THR A 229 -9.61 -18.34 4.93
N HIS A 230 -8.52 -17.61 5.08
CA HIS A 230 -8.00 -16.64 4.10
C HIS A 230 -6.60 -17.05 3.66
N GLY A 231 -6.12 -16.46 2.56
CA GLY A 231 -4.79 -16.72 2.04
C GLY A 231 -4.51 -15.85 0.82
N PHE A 232 -3.32 -16.02 0.24
CA PHE A 232 -2.96 -15.39 -1.02
C PHE A 232 -3.72 -16.06 -2.17
N ASN A 233 -4.72 -15.38 -2.71
CA ASN A 233 -5.45 -15.87 -3.88
C ASN A 233 -4.63 -15.66 -5.17
N LEU A 234 -4.45 -16.70 -5.97
CA LEU A 234 -3.68 -16.65 -7.21
C LEU A 234 -4.26 -15.70 -8.27
N ALA A 235 -5.57 -15.39 -8.21
CA ALA A 235 -6.19 -14.38 -9.05
C ALA A 235 -5.56 -12.98 -8.92
N LEU A 236 -4.96 -12.68 -7.76
CA LEU A 236 -4.23 -11.41 -7.56
C LEU A 236 -3.02 -11.27 -8.48
N PHE A 237 -2.48 -12.37 -8.99
CA PHE A 237 -1.32 -12.32 -9.87
C PHE A 237 -1.58 -11.53 -11.15
N ALA A 238 -2.76 -11.69 -11.77
CA ALA A 238 -3.13 -10.89 -12.94
C ALA A 238 -3.19 -9.40 -12.64
N LEU A 239 -3.74 -9.04 -11.47
CA LEU A 239 -3.79 -7.65 -11.02
C LEU A 239 -2.39 -7.09 -10.77
N VAL A 240 -1.50 -7.87 -10.13
CA VAL A 240 -0.09 -7.50 -9.90
C VAL A 240 0.61 -7.28 -11.23
N VAL A 241 0.45 -8.15 -12.22
CA VAL A 241 1.09 -7.99 -13.54
C VAL A 241 0.62 -6.71 -14.23
N ALA A 242 -0.69 -6.47 -14.27
CA ALA A 242 -1.27 -5.27 -14.89
C ALA A 242 -0.79 -3.98 -14.21
N ALA A 243 -0.83 -3.94 -12.88
CA ALA A 243 -0.36 -2.80 -12.10
C ALA A 243 1.14 -2.57 -12.26
N THR A 244 1.93 -3.66 -12.25
CA THR A 244 3.39 -3.61 -12.41
C THR A 244 3.77 -3.06 -13.77
N TRP A 245 3.12 -3.53 -14.84
CA TRP A 245 3.34 -3.00 -16.19
C TRP A 245 3.06 -1.50 -16.28
N GLN A 246 2.00 -1.02 -15.62
CA GLN A 246 1.68 0.40 -15.62
C GLN A 246 2.71 1.24 -14.85
N MET A 247 3.31 0.70 -13.79
CA MET A 247 4.17 1.43 -12.86
C MET A 247 5.67 1.11 -12.99
N SER A 248 6.06 0.15 -13.82
CA SER A 248 7.48 -0.20 -14.05
C SER A 248 8.25 0.94 -14.72
N GLY A 249 7.60 1.71 -15.59
CA GLY A 249 8.20 2.90 -16.19
C GLY A 249 8.54 3.98 -15.16
N TYR A 250 7.64 4.20 -14.21
CA TYR A 250 7.83 5.15 -13.11
C TYR A 250 9.07 4.82 -12.28
N THR A 251 9.11 3.58 -11.79
CA THR A 251 10.20 3.07 -10.97
C THR A 251 11.52 3.03 -11.71
N MET A 252 11.50 2.64 -12.99
CA MET A 252 12.67 2.74 -13.87
C MET A 252 13.21 4.16 -13.95
N ALA A 253 12.35 5.16 -14.17
CA ALA A 253 12.79 6.55 -14.26
C ALA A 253 13.40 7.06 -12.95
N MET A 254 12.82 6.69 -11.80
CA MET A 254 13.38 7.01 -10.49
C MET A 254 14.78 6.40 -10.31
N TYR A 255 14.92 5.10 -10.59
CA TYR A 255 16.21 4.42 -10.46
C TYR A 255 17.25 4.91 -11.45
N LEU A 256 16.86 5.19 -12.70
CA LEU A 256 17.77 5.69 -13.73
C LEU A 256 18.30 7.08 -13.36
N ALA A 257 17.44 7.96 -12.84
CA ALA A 257 17.87 9.26 -12.32
C ALA A 257 18.86 9.09 -11.15
N GLY A 258 18.58 8.15 -10.25
CA GLY A 258 19.46 7.79 -9.14
C GLY A 258 20.82 7.25 -9.59
N LEU A 259 20.83 6.30 -10.51
CA LEU A 259 22.04 5.69 -11.06
C LEU A 259 22.96 6.74 -11.68
N ARG A 260 22.38 7.66 -12.46
CA ARG A 260 23.11 8.77 -13.11
C ARG A 260 23.62 9.82 -12.15
N GLY A 261 23.01 9.94 -10.97
CA GLY A 261 23.48 10.82 -9.91
C GLY A 261 24.72 10.30 -9.17
N ILE A 262 25.10 9.03 -9.36
CA ILE A 262 26.28 8.44 -8.72
C ILE A 262 27.54 8.82 -9.53
N PRO A 263 28.52 9.52 -8.93
CA PRO A 263 29.78 9.85 -9.61
C PRO A 263 30.52 8.61 -10.09
N GLU A 264 31.02 8.64 -11.32
CA GLU A 264 31.79 7.52 -11.88
C GLU A 264 33.09 7.28 -11.09
N GLU A 265 33.67 8.32 -10.50
CA GLU A 265 34.85 8.26 -9.64
C GLU A 265 34.69 7.28 -8.47
N LEU A 266 33.49 7.18 -7.86
CA LEU A 266 33.23 6.23 -6.79
C LEU A 266 33.20 4.78 -7.29
N ARG A 267 32.72 4.58 -8.52
CA ARG A 267 32.67 3.26 -9.16
C ARG A 267 34.08 2.82 -9.56
N GLU A 268 34.88 3.74 -10.11
CA GLU A 268 36.28 3.51 -10.46
C GLU A 268 37.15 3.26 -9.23
N ALA A 269 36.99 4.05 -8.16
CA ALA A 269 37.70 3.85 -6.90
C ALA A 269 37.45 2.44 -6.33
N ALA A 270 36.19 1.99 -6.32
CA ALA A 270 35.85 0.64 -5.88
C ALA A 270 36.50 -0.45 -6.76
N ARG A 271 36.58 -0.24 -8.09
CA ARG A 271 37.30 -1.15 -9.01
C ARG A 271 38.80 -1.18 -8.71
N VAL A 272 39.41 -0.04 -8.40
CA VAL A 272 40.83 0.06 -8.00
C VAL A 272 41.08 -0.65 -6.68
N ASP A 273 40.14 -0.60 -5.74
CA ASP A 273 40.17 -1.32 -4.46
C ASP A 273 39.89 -2.84 -4.60
N GLY A 274 39.75 -3.35 -5.83
CA GLY A 274 39.60 -4.77 -6.13
C GLY A 274 38.15 -5.27 -6.18
N ALA A 275 37.15 -4.39 -6.13
CA ALA A 275 35.76 -4.80 -6.30
C ALA A 275 35.48 -5.11 -7.79
N GLY A 276 35.03 -6.34 -8.07
CA GLY A 276 34.42 -6.66 -9.36
C GLY A 276 33.06 -5.97 -9.54
N GLU A 277 32.46 -6.05 -10.74
CA GLU A 277 31.19 -5.35 -11.05
C GLU A 277 30.06 -5.65 -10.06
N LEU A 278 29.87 -6.92 -9.66
CA LEU A 278 28.87 -7.27 -8.65
C LEU A 278 29.17 -6.62 -7.28
N GLY A 279 30.45 -6.47 -6.95
CA GLY A 279 30.91 -5.77 -5.75
C GLY A 279 30.59 -4.27 -5.80
N VAL A 280 30.87 -3.62 -6.94
CA VAL A 280 30.50 -2.21 -7.17
C VAL A 280 28.98 -2.02 -7.01
N TYR A 281 28.18 -2.91 -7.62
CA TYR A 281 26.73 -2.83 -7.49
C TYR A 281 26.25 -3.03 -6.04
N ARG A 282 26.77 -4.05 -5.35
CA ARG A 282 26.32 -4.41 -3.99
C ARG A 282 26.74 -3.40 -2.93
N TYR A 283 27.96 -2.87 -3.02
CA TYR A 283 28.57 -2.07 -1.96
C TYR A 283 28.62 -0.56 -2.24
N VAL A 284 28.50 -0.13 -3.49
CA VAL A 284 28.49 1.30 -3.85
C VAL A 284 27.10 1.69 -4.35
N VAL A 285 26.64 1.06 -5.43
CA VAL A 285 25.42 1.50 -6.14
C VAL A 285 24.16 1.30 -5.29
N MET A 286 23.90 0.06 -4.83
CA MET A 286 22.67 -0.25 -4.08
C MET A 286 22.52 0.56 -2.79
N PRO A 287 23.57 0.76 -1.97
CA PRO A 287 23.49 1.65 -0.80
C PRO A 287 23.18 3.11 -1.17
N MET A 288 23.78 3.63 -2.24
CA MET A 288 23.50 5.00 -2.72
C MET A 288 22.09 5.13 -3.33
N LEU A 289 21.51 4.05 -3.86
CA LEU A 289 20.13 3.99 -4.33
C LEU A 289 19.11 3.80 -3.20
N ALA A 290 19.52 3.57 -1.95
CA ALA A 290 18.60 3.32 -0.85
C ALA A 290 17.55 4.44 -0.65
N PRO A 291 17.89 5.75 -0.73
CA PRO A 291 16.89 6.82 -0.63
C PRO A 291 15.86 6.77 -1.77
N ILE A 292 16.30 6.46 -2.99
CA ILE A 292 15.40 6.32 -4.16
C ILE A 292 14.49 5.10 -4.01
N THR A 293 15.04 3.98 -3.55
CA THR A 293 14.30 2.74 -3.26
C THR A 293 13.22 2.99 -2.21
N LEU A 294 13.57 3.69 -1.13
CA LEU A 294 12.63 4.04 -0.06
C LEU A 294 11.52 4.96 -0.57
N SER A 295 11.84 5.98 -1.35
CA SER A 295 10.83 6.84 -2.00
C SER A 295 9.92 6.03 -2.92
N ALA A 296 10.46 5.10 -3.71
CA ALA A 296 9.67 4.25 -4.59
C ALA A 296 8.73 3.32 -3.81
N ILE A 297 9.20 2.66 -2.75
CA ILE A 297 8.39 1.81 -1.86
C ILE A 297 7.19 2.58 -1.32
N ILE A 298 7.42 3.80 -0.82
CA ILE A 298 6.38 4.61 -0.20
C ILE A 298 5.34 5.06 -1.23
N ILE A 299 5.79 5.55 -2.39
CA ILE A 299 4.89 6.04 -3.44
C ILE A 299 4.04 4.89 -4.01
N LEU A 300 4.67 3.74 -4.28
CA LEU A 300 3.96 2.53 -4.73
C LEU A 300 3.01 2.01 -3.64
N GLY A 301 3.44 2.02 -2.38
CA GLY A 301 2.61 1.65 -1.23
C GLY A 301 1.35 2.49 -1.17
N HIS A 302 1.47 3.83 -1.22
CA HIS A 302 0.33 4.74 -1.31
C HIS A 302 -0.61 4.41 -2.48
N ILE A 303 -0.06 4.21 -3.68
CA ILE A 303 -0.86 3.88 -4.87
C ILE A 303 -1.63 2.57 -4.66
N SER A 304 -0.97 1.55 -4.10
CA SER A 304 -1.57 0.23 -3.89
C SER A 304 -2.74 0.26 -2.89
N LEU A 305 -2.64 1.05 -1.82
CA LEU A 305 -3.67 1.12 -0.76
C LEU A 305 -4.99 1.74 -1.21
N LYS A 306 -4.96 2.53 -2.30
CA LYS A 306 -6.14 3.20 -2.86
C LYS A 306 -6.48 2.72 -4.27
N ILE A 307 -5.94 1.57 -4.69
CA ILE A 307 -6.18 1.05 -6.03
C ILE A 307 -7.65 0.64 -6.17
N PHE A 308 -8.39 1.41 -6.96
CA PHE A 308 -9.83 1.19 -7.18
C PHE A 308 -10.10 0.89 -8.64
N ASP A 309 -9.72 1.80 -9.53
CA ASP A 309 -10.07 1.77 -10.95
C ASP A 309 -9.65 0.47 -11.63
N LEU A 310 -8.40 0.05 -11.43
CA LEU A 310 -7.86 -1.15 -12.05
C LEU A 310 -8.59 -2.42 -11.57
N VAL A 311 -8.83 -2.50 -10.26
CA VAL A 311 -9.52 -3.62 -9.61
C VAL A 311 -10.95 -3.73 -10.09
N PHE A 312 -11.67 -2.60 -10.05
CA PHE A 312 -13.07 -2.53 -10.46
C PHE A 312 -13.26 -2.94 -11.92
N VAL A 313 -12.35 -2.53 -12.81
CA VAL A 313 -12.45 -2.86 -14.23
C VAL A 313 -12.12 -4.33 -14.50
N MET A 314 -11.04 -4.84 -13.90
CA MET A 314 -10.61 -6.23 -14.12
C MET A 314 -11.55 -7.23 -13.45
N GLY A 315 -11.80 -7.08 -12.15
CA GLY A 315 -12.61 -8.00 -11.35
C GLY A 315 -14.10 -7.76 -11.45
N GLY A 316 -14.52 -6.52 -11.71
CA GLY A 316 -15.91 -6.12 -11.52
C GLY A 316 -16.24 -5.85 -10.04
N GLY A 317 -17.52 -5.65 -9.75
CA GLY A 317 -17.99 -5.35 -8.40
C GLY A 317 -18.13 -6.56 -7.46
N ASP A 318 -18.17 -7.77 -8.02
CA ASP A 318 -18.58 -8.99 -7.29
C ASP A 318 -17.46 -10.03 -7.18
N ASN A 319 -16.28 -9.76 -7.76
CA ASN A 319 -15.16 -10.67 -7.71
C ASN A 319 -14.35 -10.50 -6.42
N LEU A 320 -14.70 -11.30 -5.43
CA LEU A 320 -14.05 -11.32 -4.11
C LEU A 320 -12.57 -11.75 -4.16
N PHE A 321 -12.11 -12.41 -5.22
CA PHE A 321 -10.76 -12.98 -5.29
C PHE A 321 -9.67 -11.92 -5.49
N ILE A 322 -10.01 -10.77 -6.06
CA ILE A 322 -9.09 -9.64 -6.27
C ILE A 322 -9.59 -8.35 -5.62
N ASP A 323 -10.57 -8.48 -4.73
CA ASP A 323 -11.27 -7.35 -4.12
C ASP A 323 -10.41 -6.55 -3.16
N MET A 324 -10.76 -5.27 -2.97
CA MET A 324 -9.99 -4.31 -2.18
C MET A 324 -10.91 -3.40 -1.35
N PRO A 325 -10.42 -2.81 -0.24
CA PRO A 325 -11.27 -2.05 0.69
C PRO A 325 -11.99 -0.89 0.04
N GLY A 326 -11.40 -0.26 -0.98
CA GLY A 326 -12.02 0.83 -1.73
C GLY A 326 -13.27 0.40 -2.50
N ILE A 327 -13.27 -0.82 -3.04
CA ILE A 327 -14.42 -1.41 -3.75
C ILE A 327 -15.53 -1.67 -2.74
N ASN A 328 -15.21 -2.35 -1.64
CA ASN A 328 -16.17 -2.65 -0.59
C ASN A 328 -16.74 -1.38 0.07
N MET A 329 -15.93 -0.37 0.33
CA MET A 329 -16.38 0.95 0.78
C MET A 329 -17.42 1.53 -0.18
N TYR A 330 -17.13 1.52 -1.49
CA TYR A 330 -18.03 2.05 -2.50
C TYR A 330 -19.35 1.27 -2.53
N PHE A 331 -19.31 -0.06 -2.57
CA PHE A 331 -20.52 -0.89 -2.61
C PHE A 331 -21.33 -0.75 -1.32
N THR A 332 -20.69 -0.81 -0.16
CA THR A 332 -21.36 -0.65 1.14
C THR A 332 -22.05 0.71 1.24
N THR A 333 -21.38 1.78 0.84
CA THR A 333 -21.90 3.15 0.95
C THR A 333 -22.99 3.45 -0.08
N PHE A 334 -22.75 3.14 -1.36
CA PHE A 334 -23.60 3.63 -2.45
C PHE A 334 -24.61 2.61 -2.96
N ARG A 335 -24.31 1.31 -2.84
CA ARG A 335 -25.22 0.23 -3.26
C ARG A 335 -25.97 -0.38 -2.08
N GLY A 336 -25.27 -0.64 -0.98
CA GLY A 336 -25.84 -1.09 0.28
C GLY A 336 -26.52 0.03 1.07
N GLN A 337 -26.16 1.29 0.79
CA GLN A 337 -26.68 2.47 1.49
C GLN A 337 -26.45 2.45 3.02
N GLU A 338 -25.39 1.76 3.43
CA GLU A 338 -24.91 1.66 4.81
C GLU A 338 -23.79 2.69 5.03
N PHE A 339 -24.17 3.96 5.19
CA PHE A 339 -23.22 5.07 5.24
C PHE A 339 -22.28 5.01 6.45
N GLY A 340 -22.74 4.54 7.61
CA GLY A 340 -21.93 4.40 8.83
C GLY A 340 -20.83 3.36 8.66
N VAL A 341 -21.18 2.18 8.15
CA VAL A 341 -20.22 1.10 7.86
C VAL A 341 -19.26 1.53 6.74
N GLY A 342 -19.79 2.12 5.67
CA GLY A 342 -18.97 2.66 4.58
C GLY A 342 -17.97 3.72 5.04
N ALA A 343 -18.40 4.65 5.89
CA ALA A 343 -17.52 5.65 6.50
C ALA A 343 -16.47 5.02 7.42
N ALA A 344 -16.78 3.92 8.10
CA ALA A 344 -15.83 3.17 8.91
C ALA A 344 -14.74 2.54 8.04
N ILE A 345 -15.10 1.89 6.93
CA ILE A 345 -14.14 1.36 5.95
C ILE A 345 -13.26 2.50 5.41
N ALA A 346 -13.85 3.63 5.00
CA ALA A 346 -13.11 4.80 4.52
C ALA A 346 -12.14 5.36 5.58
N THR A 347 -12.54 5.37 6.85
CA THR A 347 -11.70 5.80 7.97
C THR A 347 -10.52 4.86 8.17
N ILE A 348 -10.74 3.55 8.09
CA ILE A 348 -9.65 2.56 8.17
C ILE A 348 -8.67 2.75 7.01
N MET A 349 -9.17 2.93 5.78
CA MET A 349 -8.32 3.21 4.62
C MET A 349 -7.50 4.49 4.79
N LEU A 350 -8.11 5.56 5.32
CA LEU A 350 -7.40 6.81 5.63
C LEU A 350 -6.24 6.55 6.60
N VAL A 351 -6.48 5.78 7.67
CA VAL A 351 -5.44 5.39 8.62
C VAL A 351 -4.35 4.57 7.93
N MET A 352 -4.70 3.56 7.14
CA MET A 352 -3.73 2.74 6.39
C MET A 352 -2.83 3.61 5.50
N VAL A 353 -3.41 4.53 4.73
CA VAL A 353 -2.65 5.45 3.88
C VAL A 353 -1.78 6.40 4.71
N ALA A 354 -2.33 6.96 5.79
CA ALA A 354 -1.61 7.87 6.68
C ALA A 354 -0.37 7.22 7.32
N THR A 355 -0.44 5.92 7.66
CA THR A 355 0.72 5.18 8.22
C THR A 355 1.91 5.11 7.26
N VAL A 356 1.69 5.21 5.95
CA VAL A 356 2.75 5.21 4.94
C VAL A 356 3.19 6.63 4.58
N ILE A 357 2.24 7.55 4.37
CA ILE A 357 2.53 8.91 3.88
C ILE A 357 3.12 9.82 4.96
N ILE A 358 2.59 9.79 6.20
CA ILE A 358 3.03 10.74 7.23
C ILE A 358 4.52 10.54 7.56
N PRO A 359 5.01 9.31 7.81
CA PRO A 359 6.44 9.10 8.04
C PRO A 359 7.31 9.54 6.87
N TYR A 360 6.85 9.33 5.63
CA TYR A 360 7.54 9.80 4.43
C TYR A 360 7.72 11.31 4.42
N LEU A 361 6.62 12.07 4.56
CA LEU A 361 6.66 13.52 4.55
C LEU A 361 7.59 14.06 5.64
N VAL A 362 7.52 13.50 6.85
CA VAL A 362 8.41 13.89 7.95
C VAL A 362 9.88 13.59 7.62
N SER A 363 10.18 12.44 7.01
CA SER A 363 11.55 12.08 6.64
C SER A 363 12.11 12.96 5.51
N SER A 364 11.27 13.29 4.52
CA SER A 364 11.64 14.13 3.38
C SER A 364 11.95 15.56 3.83
N LEU A 365 11.07 16.15 4.65
CA LEU A 365 11.23 17.52 5.14
C LEU A 365 12.48 17.68 6.02
N ARG A 366 12.79 16.69 6.87
CA ARG A 366 14.03 16.70 7.67
C ARG A 366 15.29 16.66 6.82
N THR A 367 15.23 16.02 5.66
CA THR A 367 16.40 15.93 4.75
C THR A 367 16.63 17.26 4.04
N GLU A 368 15.56 17.99 3.72
CA GLU A 368 15.65 19.35 3.15
C GLU A 368 16.25 20.34 4.15
N GLU A 369 15.82 20.32 5.42
CA GLU A 369 16.36 21.20 6.48
C GLU A 369 17.86 20.99 6.76
N VAL A 370 18.39 19.79 6.51
CA VAL A 370 19.83 19.49 6.69
C VAL A 370 20.67 19.95 5.50
N ASN A 371 20.05 20.04 4.32
CA ASN A 371 20.72 20.42 3.06
C ASN A 371 20.57 21.91 2.71
N SER A 372 19.71 22.66 3.41
CA SER A 372 19.54 24.11 3.32
C SER A 372 20.37 24.84 4.36
#